data_AF-A0A367LV81-F1
#
_entry.id   AF-A0A367LV81-F1
#
_cell.length_a   1.000
_cell.length_b   1.000
_cell.length_c   1.000
_cell.angle_alpha   90.00
_cell.angle_beta   90.00
_cell.angle_gamma   90.00
#
_symmetry.space_group_name_H-M   'P 1'
#
loop_
_entity.id
_entity.type
_entity.pdbx_description
1 polymer ?
#
loop_
_entity_poly.entity_id
_entity_poly.type
_entity_poly.pdbx_seq_one_letter_code
_entity_poly.pdbx_strand_id
1 'polypeptide(L)'
;DSRLVARRLCAHRRILGAAPDYLERHGVPRIPADLAAHNCLGFSGLHSYPEWKLTRQDEQQPVRVRGSMVSNDNEALLCAARQGLGIFAAG
;
A
#
# COMPACT_ATOMS: atom_id res chain seq x y z
N ASP A 1 -11.50 32.06 8.49
CA ASP A 1 -11.42 31.43 9.81
C ASP A 1 -12.32 30.20 9.80
N SER A 2 -11.75 29.02 9.60
CA SER A 2 -12.52 27.80 9.35
C SER A 2 -12.63 26.98 10.64
N ARG A 3 -13.77 27.07 11.32
CA ARG A 3 -14.12 26.22 12.47
C ARG A 3 -14.50 24.82 12.01
N LEU A 4 -13.51 24.04 11.57
CA LEU A 4 -13.70 22.62 11.26
C LEU A 4 -13.69 21.82 12.56
N VAL A 5 -14.75 21.04 12.80
CA VAL A 5 -14.86 20.11 13.91
C VAL A 5 -14.77 18.69 13.34
N ALA A 6 -13.71 17.95 13.71
CA ALA A 6 -13.51 16.57 13.29
C ALA A 6 -14.06 15.60 14.35
N ARG A 7 -14.81 14.58 13.92
CA ARG A 7 -15.27 13.48 14.78
C ARG A 7 -14.77 12.16 14.22
N ARG A 8 -14.09 11.36 15.05
CA ARG A 8 -13.64 10.02 14.69
C ARG A 8 -14.86 9.11 14.45
N LEU A 9 -14.91 8.46 13.29
CA LEU A 9 -15.96 7.49 12.95
C LEU A 9 -15.55 6.07 13.35
N CYS A 10 -14.41 5.60 12.83
CA CYS A 10 -13.87 4.27 13.12
C CYS A 10 -12.35 4.24 12.94
N ALA A 11 -11.74 3.09 13.21
CA ALA A 11 -10.36 2.81 12.81
C ALA A 11 -10.33 2.27 11.37
N HIS A 12 -9.34 2.71 10.61
CA HIS A 12 -9.14 2.31 9.21
C HIS A 12 -7.86 1.48 9.11
N ARG A 13 -8.01 0.17 8.86
CA ARG A 13 -6.87 -0.75 8.81
C ARG A 13 -6.47 -1.00 7.35
N ARG A 14 -5.28 -0.55 6.98
CA ARG A 14 -4.68 -0.86 5.69
C ARG A 14 -4.00 -2.22 5.71
N ILE A 15 -4.21 -2.98 4.65
CA ILE A 15 -3.60 -4.28 4.35
C ILE A 15 -2.85 -4.19 3.03
N LEU A 16 -1.88 -5.08 2.85
CA LEU A 16 -1.21 -5.27 1.58
C LEU A 16 -1.89 -6.41 0.82
N GLY A 17 -2.07 -6.23 -0.49
CA GLY A 17 -2.65 -7.24 -1.36
C GLY A 17 -1.95 -7.32 -2.71
N ALA A 18 -2.04 -8.47 -3.35
CA ALA A 18 -1.58 -8.72 -4.72
C ALA A 18 -2.38 -9.88 -5.32
N ALA A 19 -2.45 -9.99 -6.64
CA ALA A 19 -3.04 -11.16 -7.28
C ALA A 19 -2.20 -12.43 -7.01
N PRO A 20 -2.83 -13.62 -6.93
CA PRO A 20 -2.12 -14.90 -6.80
C PRO A 20 -1.05 -15.08 -7.88
N ASP A 21 -1.38 -14.87 -9.16
CA ASP A 21 -0.43 -14.96 -10.29
C ASP A 21 0.81 -14.07 -10.11
N TYR A 22 0.65 -12.89 -9.50
CA TYR A 22 1.79 -12.02 -9.23
C TYR A 22 2.72 -12.66 -8.19
N LEU A 23 2.16 -13.20 -7.11
CA LEU A 23 2.92 -13.84 -6.05
C LEU A 23 3.56 -15.16 -6.49
N GLU A 24 2.93 -15.90 -7.41
CA GLU A 24 3.52 -17.10 -8.02
C GLU A 24 4.76 -16.75 -8.86
N ARG A 25 4.73 -15.63 -9.60
CA ARG A 25 5.82 -15.19 -10.47
C ARG A 25 6.95 -14.50 -9.71
N HIS A 26 6.61 -13.73 -8.67
CA HIS A 26 7.56 -12.85 -7.97
C HIS A 26 7.88 -13.30 -6.54
N GLY A 27 7.21 -14.33 -6.03
CA GLY A 27 7.32 -14.78 -4.65
C GLY A 27 6.46 -13.97 -3.68
N VAL A 28 6.28 -14.52 -2.48
CA VAL A 28 5.54 -13.87 -1.39
C VAL A 28 6.52 -13.10 -0.50
N PRO A 29 6.36 -11.77 -0.32
CA PRO A 29 7.17 -11.02 0.63
C PRO A 29 6.86 -11.49 2.06
N ARG A 30 7.91 -11.84 2.82
CA ARG A 30 7.79 -12.35 4.19
C ARG A 30 8.16 -11.30 5.23
N ILE A 31 9.01 -10.35 4.85
CA ILE A 31 9.41 -9.22 5.68
C ILE A 31 9.20 -7.89 4.94
N PRO A 32 9.00 -6.78 5.66
CA PRO A 32 8.82 -5.45 5.06
C PRO A 32 9.91 -5.07 4.05
N ALA A 33 11.17 -5.46 4.30
CA ALA A 33 12.29 -5.17 3.41
C ALA A 33 12.16 -5.81 2.02
N ASP A 34 11.44 -6.94 1.88
CA ASP A 34 11.24 -7.63 0.61
C ASP A 34 10.50 -6.73 -0.39
N LEU A 35 9.63 -5.83 0.08
CA LEU A 35 8.83 -4.95 -0.76
C LEU A 35 9.66 -3.99 -1.62
N ALA A 36 10.91 -3.70 -1.24
CA ALA A 36 11.82 -2.91 -2.07
C ALA A 36 12.18 -3.60 -3.41
N ALA A 37 12.05 -4.92 -3.46
CA ALA A 37 12.25 -5.76 -4.65
C ALA A 37 10.97 -6.01 -5.45
N HIS A 38 9.79 -5.69 -4.91
CA HIS A 38 8.50 -5.89 -5.58
C HIS A 38 8.02 -4.64 -6.31
N ASN A 39 7.11 -4.85 -7.27
CA ASN A 39 6.40 -3.77 -7.94
C ASN A 39 5.28 -3.28 -7.04
N CYS A 40 5.52 -2.20 -6.29
CA CYS A 40 4.55 -1.64 -5.35
C CYS A 40 3.80 -0.47 -5.99
N LEU A 41 2.48 -0.61 -6.13
CA LEU A 41 1.61 0.36 -6.75
C LEU A 41 1.37 1.53 -5.78
N GLY A 42 1.72 2.74 -6.20
CA GLY A 42 1.76 3.91 -5.34
C GLY A 42 0.42 4.65 -5.24
N PHE A 43 0.03 5.03 -4.04
CA PHE A 43 -1.11 5.93 -3.82
C PHE A 43 -0.64 7.35 -3.51
N SER A 44 -0.79 8.28 -4.46
CA SER A 44 -0.31 9.67 -4.32
C SER A 44 -1.16 10.54 -3.40
N GLY A 45 -2.38 10.11 -3.06
CA GLY A 45 -3.25 10.82 -2.12
C GLY A 45 -2.80 10.73 -0.66
N LEU A 46 -1.79 9.91 -0.35
CA LEU A 46 -1.25 9.77 0.99
C LEU A 46 0.01 10.61 1.17
N HIS A 47 0.01 11.50 2.16
CA HIS A 47 1.16 12.36 2.48
C HIS A 47 2.46 11.57 2.74
N SER A 48 2.38 10.35 3.26
CA SER A 48 3.58 9.54 3.53
C SER A 48 4.16 8.89 2.28
N TYR A 49 3.49 8.90 1.12
CA TYR A 49 4.03 8.31 -0.10
C TYR A 49 5.35 9.01 -0.51
N PRO A 50 6.42 8.27 -0.93
CA PRO A 50 6.47 6.84 -1.26
C PRO A 50 6.84 5.90 -0.09
N GLU A 51 6.66 6.33 1.16
CA GLU A 51 6.93 5.53 2.34
C GLU A 51 5.65 4.82 2.85
N TRP A 52 5.72 3.49 2.87
CA TRP A 52 4.72 2.64 3.53
C TRP A 52 5.16 2.36 4.96
N LYS A 53 4.31 2.74 5.92
CA LYS A 53 4.52 2.44 7.34
C LYS A 53 3.84 1.12 7.67
N LEU A 54 4.61 0.05 7.80
CA LEU A 54 4.12 -1.28 8.15
C LEU A 54 4.27 -1.49 9.64
N THR A 55 3.33 -2.19 10.26
CA THR A 55 3.34 -2.44 11.71
C THR A 55 3.29 -3.93 11.98
N ARG A 56 4.22 -4.43 12.79
CA ARG A 56 4.27 -5.82 13.26
C ARG A 56 4.59 -5.82 14.75
N GLN A 57 3.70 -6.40 15.57
CA GLN A 57 3.91 -6.51 17.02
C GLN A 57 4.32 -5.17 17.68
N ASP A 58 3.57 -4.11 17.39
CA ASP A 58 3.80 -2.72 17.83
C ASP A 58 5.04 -2.01 17.29
N GLU A 59 5.89 -2.70 16.52
CA GLU A 59 7.02 -2.09 15.82
C GLU A 59 6.57 -1.53 14.47
N GLN A 60 6.87 -0.25 14.22
CA GLN A 60 6.65 0.38 12.92
C GLN A 60 7.93 0.35 12.09
N GLN A 61 7.85 -0.25 10.91
CA GLN A 61 8.93 -0.25 9.93
C GLN A 61 8.52 0.57 8.70
N PRO A 62 9.11 1.76 8.49
CA PRO A 62 8.96 2.49 7.24
C PRO A 62 9.69 1.74 6.12
N VAL A 63 9.02 1.57 4.99
CA VAL A 63 9.59 0.99 3.78
C VAL A 63 9.33 1.94 2.63
N ARG A 64 10.41 2.41 1.99
CA ARG A 64 10.29 3.16 0.75
C ARG A 64 9.98 2.19 -0.37
N VAL A 65 8.80 2.37 -0.97
CA VAL A 65 8.35 1.53 -2.07
C VAL A 65 8.56 2.20 -3.42
N ARG A 66 8.58 1.38 -4.47
CA ARG A 66 8.68 1.81 -5.86
C ARG A 66 7.85 0.89 -6.74
N GLY A 67 7.37 1.40 -7.85
CA GLY A 67 6.66 0.59 -8.81
C GLY A 67 6.34 1.32 -10.10
N SER A 68 5.71 0.60 -11.01
CA SER A 68 5.39 1.02 -12.37
C SER A 68 4.16 1.91 -12.46
N MET A 69 3.38 2.04 -11.38
CA MET A 69 2.13 2.80 -11.38
C MET A 69 1.99 3.59 -10.07
N VAL A 70 1.56 4.84 -10.21
CA VAL A 70 1.16 5.72 -9.11
C VAL A 70 -0.18 6.35 -9.48
N SER A 71 -1.15 6.32 -8.57
CA SER A 71 -2.49 6.87 -8.78
C SER A 71 -3.03 7.50 -7.50
N ASN A 72 -3.95 8.45 -7.62
CA ASN A 72 -4.74 8.98 -6.50
C ASN A 72 -6.13 8.32 -6.39
N ASP A 73 -6.37 7.29 -7.20
CA ASP A 73 -7.60 6.48 -7.20
C ASP A 73 -7.29 5.06 -6.70
N ASN A 74 -7.93 4.67 -5.61
CA ASN A 74 -7.76 3.33 -5.02
C ASN A 74 -8.37 2.23 -5.87
N GLU A 75 -9.47 2.47 -6.58
CA GLU A 75 -10.10 1.48 -7.45
C GLU A 75 -9.22 1.16 -8.65
N ALA A 76 -8.56 2.18 -9.21
CA ALA A 76 -7.57 1.99 -10.26
C ALA A 76 -6.39 1.12 -9.79
N LEU A 77 -5.86 1.36 -8.59
CA LEU A 77 -4.77 0.56 -8.01
C LEU A 77 -5.22 -0.87 -7.68
N LEU A 78 -6.43 -1.04 -7.15
CA LEU A 78 -7.03 -2.35 -6.89
C LEU A 78 -7.19 -3.14 -8.19
N CYS A 79 -7.71 -2.51 -9.24
CA CYS A 79 -7.86 -3.14 -10.56
C CYS A 79 -6.50 -3.59 -11.11
N ALA A 80 -5.49 -2.73 -11.06
CA ALA A 80 -4.13 -3.05 -11.47
C ALA A 80 -3.53 -4.22 -10.66
N ALA A 81 -3.67 -4.21 -9.34
CA ALA A 81 -3.19 -5.29 -8.49
C ALA A 81 -3.89 -6.62 -8.78
N ARG A 82 -5.20 -6.60 -9.06
CA ARG A 82 -5.99 -7.79 -9.46
C ARG A 82 -5.56 -8.35 -10.81
N GLN A 83 -5.09 -7.51 -11.72
CA GLN A 83 -4.50 -7.92 -13.01
C GLN A 83 -3.04 -8.38 -12.86
N GLY A 84 -2.52 -8.45 -11.63
CA GLY A 84 -1.17 -8.91 -11.35
C GLY A 84 -0.07 -7.91 -11.70
N LEU A 85 -0.38 -6.61 -11.76
CA LEU A 85 0.66 -5.59 -11.96
C LEU A 85 1.59 -5.50 -10.75
N GLY A 86 1.09 -5.69 -9.53
CA GLY A 86 1.93 -5.51 -8.35
C GLY A 86 1.19 -5.61 -7.02
N ILE A 87 1.91 -5.20 -5.97
CA ILE A 87 1.41 -5.11 -4.60
C ILE A 87 0.81 -3.73 -4.39
N PHE A 88 -0.39 -3.65 -3.83
CA PHE A 88 -1.01 -2.39 -3.42
C PHE A 88 -1.30 -2.40 -1.91
N ALA A 89 -1.40 -1.22 -1.34
CA ALA A 89 -1.82 -1.02 0.04
C ALA A 89 -3.23 -0.42 0.04
N ALA A 90 -4.23 -1.16 0.51
CA ALA A 90 -5.61 -0.69 0.62
C ALA A 90 -6.15 -0.88 2.03
N GLY A 91 -7.03 0.02 2.44
CA GLY A 91 -7.80 -0.04 3.67
C GLY A 91 -9.02 0.83 3.51
#